data_AF-A0A939ICD1-F1
#
_entry.id   AF-A0A939ICD1-F1
#
_cell.length_a   1.000
_cell.length_b   1.000
_cell.length_c   1.000
_cell.angle_alpha   90.00
_cell.angle_beta   90.00
_cell.angle_gamma   90.00
#
_symmetry.space_group_name_H-M   'P 1'
#
loop_
_entity.id
_entity.type
_entity.pdbx_description
1 polymer ?
#
loop_
_entity_poly.entity_id
_entity_poly.type
_entity_poly.pdbx_seq_one_letter_code
_entity_poly.pdbx_strand_id
1 'polypeptide(L)'
;MKLSDLSAQTLEKIKLVRWDRIIEKHEGPEDWDSVFRYEEPEFIEIEGCAVLLPVDKSHHPNISIIRCIWSADKNSVTLFLSDTTYDDDLFFSGFMAVCDRPKDEEFFLAILYHEWFIIERATVFE
;
A
#
# COMPACT_ATOMS: atom_id res chain seq x y z
N MET A 1 1.13 -14.80 -1.18
CA MET A 1 1.24 -14.78 -2.66
C MET A 1 2.63 -14.25 -3.02
N LYS A 2 3.22 -14.65 -4.15
CA LYS A 2 4.48 -14.07 -4.65
C LYS A 2 4.24 -13.27 -5.92
N LEU A 3 4.99 -12.18 -6.10
CA LEU A 3 4.94 -11.41 -7.35
C LEU A 3 5.29 -12.28 -8.57
N SER A 4 6.22 -13.23 -8.40
CA SER A 4 6.61 -14.21 -9.43
C SER A 4 5.48 -15.16 -9.85
N ASP A 5 4.41 -15.28 -9.05
CA ASP A 5 3.27 -16.14 -9.36
C ASP A 5 2.26 -15.44 -10.29
N LEU A 6 2.41 -14.12 -10.51
CA LEU A 6 1.50 -13.35 -11.35
C LEU A 6 1.71 -13.66 -12.83
N SER A 7 0.59 -13.69 -13.57
CA SER A 7 0.63 -13.80 -15.03
C SER A 7 1.20 -12.52 -15.65
N ALA A 8 1.80 -12.65 -16.85
CA ALA A 8 2.23 -11.48 -17.61
C ALA A 8 1.06 -10.51 -17.89
N GLN A 9 -0.14 -11.04 -18.15
CA GLN A 9 -1.33 -10.22 -18.36
C GLN A 9 -1.69 -9.42 -17.11
N THR A 10 -1.61 -10.03 -15.92
CA THR A 10 -1.88 -9.37 -14.65
C THR A 10 -0.85 -8.27 -14.37
N LEU A 11 0.44 -8.54 -14.62
CA LEU A 11 1.51 -7.54 -14.48
C LEU A 11 1.27 -6.33 -15.39
N GLU A 12 0.88 -6.55 -16.65
CA GLU A 12 0.56 -5.46 -17.58
C GLU A 12 -0.68 -4.66 -17.14
N LYS A 13 -1.69 -5.28 -16.50
CA LYS A 13 -2.80 -4.54 -15.87
C LYS A 13 -2.31 -3.63 -14.74
N ILE A 14 -1.45 -4.16 -13.86
CA ILE A 14 -0.94 -3.43 -12.68
C ILE A 14 -0.17 -2.18 -13.12
N LYS A 15 0.69 -2.28 -14.13
CA LYS A 15 1.49 -1.16 -14.68
C LYS A 15 0.69 0.06 -15.10
N LEU A 16 -0.59 -0.12 -15.43
CA LEU A 16 -1.48 0.98 -15.85
C LEU A 16 -2.02 1.80 -14.66
N VAL A 17 -1.77 1.35 -13.43
CA VAL A 17 -2.32 1.95 -12.22
C VAL A 17 -1.35 2.98 -11.66
N ARG A 18 -1.89 4.15 -11.32
CA ARG A 18 -1.21 5.18 -10.52
C ARG A 18 -1.63 5.05 -9.08
N TRP A 19 -0.72 5.38 -8.16
CA TRP A 19 -0.97 5.27 -6.72
C TRP A 19 -0.84 6.60 -5.97
N ASP A 20 -0.85 7.72 -6.67
CA ASP A 20 -0.55 9.04 -6.10
C ASP A 20 -1.57 10.14 -6.43
N ARG A 21 -2.81 9.77 -6.80
CA ARG A 21 -3.84 10.72 -7.22
C ARG A 21 -4.49 11.45 -6.05
N ILE A 22 -3.71 12.26 -5.32
CA ILE A 22 -4.20 13.13 -4.25
C ILE A 22 -3.86 14.60 -4.55
N ILE A 23 -4.78 15.50 -4.20
CA ILE A 23 -4.59 16.96 -4.36
C ILE A 23 -3.54 17.43 -3.33
N GLU A 24 -2.71 18.41 -3.71
CA GLU A 24 -1.56 18.93 -2.93
C GLU A 24 -0.33 18.01 -2.82
N LYS A 25 -0.28 16.87 -3.52
CA LYS A 25 0.99 16.13 -3.63
C LYS A 25 1.99 16.93 -4.47
N HIS A 26 3.15 17.22 -3.92
CA HIS A 26 4.23 17.96 -4.60
C HIS A 26 5.21 17.04 -5.36
N GLU A 27 5.06 15.72 -5.21
CA GLU A 27 5.90 14.67 -5.80
C GLU A 27 5.09 13.81 -6.78
N GLY A 28 5.75 13.21 -7.77
CA GLY A 28 5.14 12.38 -8.82
C GLY A 28 5.06 13.04 -10.21
N PRO A 29 4.32 12.44 -11.16
CA PRO A 29 3.38 11.34 -10.98
C PRO A 29 4.06 9.99 -10.74
N GLU A 30 3.54 9.22 -9.80
CA GLU A 30 3.98 7.88 -9.45
C GLU A 30 3.05 6.80 -10.01
N ASP A 31 3.65 5.78 -10.60
CA ASP A 31 2.94 4.64 -11.18
C ASP A 31 3.63 3.31 -10.91
N TRP A 32 2.86 2.24 -11.01
CA TRP A 32 3.37 0.88 -10.79
C TRP A 32 4.40 0.45 -11.84
N ASP A 33 4.37 1.01 -13.04
CA ASP A 33 5.37 0.71 -14.06
C ASP A 33 6.76 1.26 -13.69
N SER A 34 6.81 2.40 -13.00
CA SER A 34 8.04 2.96 -12.44
C SER A 34 8.51 2.15 -11.23
N VAL A 35 7.62 1.75 -10.33
CA VAL A 35 7.95 0.86 -9.19
C VAL A 35 8.60 -0.43 -9.69
N PHE A 36 8.01 -1.11 -10.69
CA PHE A 36 8.60 -2.34 -11.24
C PHE A 36 9.93 -2.14 -11.99
N ARG A 37 10.28 -0.91 -12.35
CA ARG A 37 11.56 -0.60 -13.02
C ARG A 37 12.69 -0.34 -12.04
N TYR A 38 12.39 0.19 -10.86
CA TYR A 38 13.40 0.72 -9.94
C TYR A 38 13.45 0.03 -8.58
N GLU A 39 12.39 -0.70 -8.20
CA GLU A 39 12.25 -1.34 -6.90
C GLU A 39 11.97 -2.85 -7.04
N GLU A 40 12.06 -3.60 -5.93
CA GLU A 40 11.65 -5.00 -5.85
C GLU A 40 10.42 -5.17 -4.93
N PRO A 41 9.22 -4.71 -5.34
CA PRO A 41 8.02 -4.84 -4.51
C PRO A 41 7.63 -6.31 -4.35
N GLU A 42 6.97 -6.63 -3.24
CA GLU A 42 6.46 -7.97 -2.97
C GLU A 42 5.12 -7.86 -2.22
N PHE A 43 4.32 -8.93 -2.27
CA PHE A 43 3.09 -8.97 -1.48
C PHE A 43 3.39 -9.04 0.02
N ILE A 44 2.68 -8.21 0.78
CA ILE A 44 2.53 -8.34 2.24
C ILE A 44 1.18 -9.02 2.54
N GLU A 45 1.15 -9.86 3.57
CA GLU A 45 -0.09 -10.47 4.03
C GLU A 45 -0.70 -9.64 5.16
N ILE A 46 -1.95 -9.21 4.99
CA ILE A 46 -2.71 -8.42 5.97
C ILE A 46 -4.04 -9.10 6.19
N GLU A 47 -4.28 -9.58 7.42
CA GLU A 47 -5.50 -10.31 7.81
C GLU A 47 -5.87 -11.46 6.86
N GLY A 48 -4.85 -12.18 6.34
CA GLY A 48 -5.03 -13.30 5.41
C GLY A 48 -5.26 -12.89 3.94
N CYS A 49 -5.16 -11.60 3.61
CA CYS A 49 -5.23 -11.10 2.24
C CYS A 49 -3.86 -10.64 1.75
N ALA A 50 -3.53 -10.94 0.48
CA ALA A 50 -2.32 -10.42 -0.16
C ALA A 50 -2.55 -8.98 -0.62
N VAL A 51 -1.67 -8.07 -0.21
CA VAL A 51 -1.68 -6.65 -0.58
C VAL A 51 -0.34 -6.28 -1.20
N LEU A 52 -0.36 -5.59 -2.33
CA LEU A 52 0.84 -5.06 -2.98
C LEU A 52 0.93 -3.55 -2.72
N LEU A 53 1.96 -3.16 -1.96
CA LEU A 53 2.29 -1.76 -1.65
C LEU A 53 3.46 -1.29 -2.53
N PRO A 54 3.53 0.01 -2.90
CA PRO A 54 4.56 0.54 -3.79
C PRO A 54 5.87 0.82 -3.02
N VAL A 55 6.37 -0.18 -2.29
CA VAL A 55 7.62 -0.13 -1.51
C VAL A 55 8.45 -1.38 -1.80
N ASP A 56 9.76 -1.29 -1.61
CA ASP A 56 10.64 -2.44 -1.75
C ASP A 56 10.34 -3.50 -0.68
N LYS A 57 10.47 -4.79 -1.01
CA LYS A 57 10.24 -5.90 -0.07
C LYS A 57 11.12 -5.81 1.20
N SER A 58 12.25 -5.11 1.14
CA SER A 58 13.13 -4.87 2.29
C SER A 58 12.49 -4.00 3.38
N HIS A 59 11.43 -3.24 3.05
CA HIS A 59 10.67 -2.46 4.02
C HIS A 59 9.75 -3.33 4.89
N HIS A 60 9.30 -4.48 4.38
CA HIS A 60 8.26 -5.29 5.03
C HIS A 60 8.52 -5.61 6.52
N PRO A 61 9.75 -5.93 6.97
CA PRO A 61 10.02 -6.17 8.39
C PRO A 61 9.79 -4.96 9.30
N ASN A 62 9.80 -3.74 8.74
CA ASN A 62 9.63 -2.48 9.45
C ASN A 62 8.20 -1.93 9.35
N ILE A 63 7.33 -2.60 8.58
CA ILE A 63 5.94 -2.17 8.40
C ILE A 63 5.07 -2.74 9.52
N SER A 64 4.35 -1.86 10.22
CA SER A 64 3.31 -2.24 11.18
C SER A 64 1.96 -1.68 10.77
N ILE A 65 0.94 -2.55 10.72
CA ILE A 65 -0.43 -2.13 10.40
C ILE A 65 -1.11 -1.60 11.66
N ILE A 66 -1.44 -0.31 11.66
CA ILE A 66 -2.08 0.41 12.76
C ILE A 66 -3.60 0.24 12.69
N ARG A 67 -4.17 0.38 11.49
CA ARG A 67 -5.60 0.19 11.26
C ARG A 67 -5.86 -0.37 9.88
N CYS A 68 -6.78 -1.33 9.81
CA CYS A 68 -7.27 -1.93 8.59
C CYS A 68 -8.78 -1.69 8.51
N ILE A 69 -9.26 -1.08 7.42
CA ILE A 69 -10.69 -0.81 7.20
C ILE A 69 -11.10 -1.42 5.86
N TRP A 70 -11.83 -2.52 5.94
CA TRP A 70 -12.36 -3.19 4.75
C TRP A 70 -13.67 -2.55 4.28
N SER A 71 -13.84 -2.41 2.97
CA SER A 71 -15.15 -2.12 2.39
C SER A 71 -16.13 -3.27 2.67
N ALA A 72 -17.43 -2.95 2.71
CA ALA A 72 -18.48 -3.94 3.01
C ALA A 72 -18.55 -5.08 1.99
N ASP A 73 -18.22 -4.79 0.72
CA ASP A 73 -18.15 -5.75 -0.38
C ASP A 73 -16.79 -6.45 -0.51
N LYS A 74 -15.83 -6.14 0.38
CA LYS A 74 -14.47 -6.67 0.38
C LYS A 74 -13.71 -6.44 -0.93
N ASN A 75 -14.03 -5.40 -1.69
CA ASN A 75 -13.28 -5.02 -2.90
C ASN A 75 -12.24 -3.93 -2.68
N SER A 76 -12.27 -3.26 -1.53
CA SER A 76 -11.29 -2.24 -1.17
C SER A 76 -10.86 -2.38 0.28
N VAL A 77 -9.64 -1.93 0.57
CA VAL A 77 -9.11 -1.79 1.92
C VAL A 77 -8.40 -0.46 2.07
N THR A 78 -8.66 0.20 3.18
CA THR A 78 -7.88 1.35 3.63
C THR A 78 -6.97 0.90 4.76
N LEU A 79 -5.68 1.11 4.57
CA LEU A 79 -4.63 0.78 5.51
C LEU A 79 -4.04 2.07 6.07
N PHE A 80 -3.76 2.01 7.35
CA PHE A 80 -3.03 3.01 8.10
C PHE A 80 -1.87 2.23 8.73
N LEU A 81 -0.64 2.62 8.42
CA LEU A 81 0.55 1.85 8.78
C LEU A 81 1.69 2.77 9.18
N SER A 82 2.65 2.22 9.92
CA SER A 82 3.98 2.82 10.09
C SER A 82 4.98 2.04 9.25
N ASP A 83 5.94 2.71 8.65
CA ASP A 83 7.12 2.13 8.01
C ASP A 83 8.37 2.80 8.58
N THR A 84 9.10 2.06 9.43
CA THR A 84 10.28 2.59 10.12
C THR A 84 11.59 2.30 9.39
N THR A 85 11.56 2.12 8.07
CA THR A 85 12.75 1.76 7.29
C THR A 85 13.82 2.88 7.29
N TYR A 86 13.39 4.14 7.27
CA TYR A 86 14.30 5.30 7.21
C TYR A 86 14.29 6.18 8.47
N ASP A 87 13.21 6.15 9.24
CA ASP A 87 13.02 6.94 10.45
C ASP A 87 12.14 6.16 11.44
N ASP A 88 12.35 6.32 12.74
CA ASP A 88 11.53 5.71 13.80
C ASP A 88 10.61 6.70 14.51
N ASP A 89 10.64 7.98 14.13
CA ASP A 89 9.69 8.97 14.60
C ASP A 89 8.29 8.68 14.02
N LEU A 90 7.30 8.51 14.90
CA LEU A 90 5.90 8.26 14.55
C LEU A 90 5.30 9.37 13.67
N PHE A 91 5.86 10.58 13.72
CA PHE A 91 5.43 11.70 12.89
C PHE A 91 5.89 11.55 11.44
N PHE A 92 7.05 10.96 11.19
CA PHE A 92 7.65 10.84 9.85
C PHE A 92 7.53 9.43 9.24
N SER A 93 7.22 8.42 10.06
CA SER A 93 7.10 7.03 9.63
C SER A 93 5.68 6.60 9.27
N GLY A 94 4.69 7.50 9.29
CA GLY A 94 3.30 7.15 9.05
C GLY A 94 2.87 7.22 7.59
N PHE A 95 2.10 6.23 7.15
CA PHE A 95 1.56 6.14 5.80
C PHE A 95 0.10 5.67 5.79
N MET A 96 -0.63 6.13 4.79
CA MET A 96 -1.96 5.65 4.44
C MET A 96 -1.93 5.02 3.06
N ALA A 97 -2.52 3.83 2.94
CA ALA A 97 -2.76 3.19 1.67
C ALA A 97 -4.25 2.99 1.42
N VAL A 98 -4.70 3.21 0.18
CA VAL A 98 -6.00 2.71 -0.29
C VAL A 98 -5.68 1.68 -1.37
N CYS A 99 -6.22 0.48 -1.21
CA CYS A 99 -5.98 -0.62 -2.12
C CYS A 99 -7.31 -1.17 -2.63
N ASP A 100 -7.39 -1.42 -3.93
CA ASP A 100 -8.54 -2.03 -4.57
C ASP A 100 -8.16 -3.42 -5.10
N ARG A 101 -9.12 -4.34 -5.12
CA ARG A 101 -8.97 -5.64 -5.78
C ARG A 101 -9.09 -5.44 -7.30
N PRO A 102 -8.03 -5.71 -8.09
CA PRO A 102 -8.14 -5.68 -9.54
C PRO A 102 -9.15 -6.72 -10.02
N LYS A 103 -9.83 -6.42 -11.13
CA LYS A 103 -10.84 -7.33 -11.67
C LYS A 103 -10.26 -8.70 -12.01
N ASP A 104 -10.95 -9.74 -11.54
CA ASP A 104 -10.62 -11.16 -11.72
C ASP A 104 -9.31 -11.58 -11.01
N GLU A 105 -8.86 -10.83 -10.01
CA GLU A 105 -7.68 -11.14 -9.19
C GLU A 105 -8.06 -11.30 -7.71
N GLU A 106 -7.28 -12.07 -6.95
CA GLU A 106 -7.54 -12.40 -5.53
C GLU A 106 -6.70 -11.55 -4.54
N PHE A 107 -5.93 -10.59 -5.02
CA PHE A 107 -5.09 -9.70 -4.23
C PHE A 107 -5.56 -8.25 -4.29
N PHE A 108 -5.02 -7.40 -3.42
CA PHE A 108 -5.28 -5.96 -3.40
C PHE A 108 -4.07 -5.19 -3.90
N LEU A 109 -4.30 -4.14 -4.67
CA LEU A 109 -3.28 -3.30 -5.27
C LEU A 109 -3.43 -1.88 -4.74
N ALA A 110 -2.35 -1.27 -4.26
CA ALA A 110 -2.39 0.13 -3.85
C ALA A 110 -2.73 1.05 -5.03
N ILE A 111 -3.77 1.87 -4.84
CA ILE A 111 -4.18 2.96 -5.73
C ILE A 111 -4.00 4.33 -5.07
N LEU A 112 -3.68 4.33 -3.78
CA LEU A 112 -3.16 5.47 -3.04
C LEU A 112 -2.09 4.94 -2.07
N TYR A 113 -0.94 5.60 -1.99
CA TYR A 113 0.06 5.43 -0.94
C TYR A 113 0.71 6.78 -0.66
N HIS A 114 0.56 7.30 0.56
CA HIS A 114 1.02 8.65 0.91
C HIS A 114 1.29 8.79 2.40
N GLU A 115 2.14 9.76 2.76
CA GLU A 115 2.47 10.11 4.13
C GLU A 115 1.21 10.50 4.91
N TRP A 116 1.19 10.09 6.18
CA TRP A 116 0.12 10.39 7.11
C TRP A 116 0.69 10.50 8.53
N PHE A 117 0.32 11.54 9.27
CA PHE A 117 0.73 11.64 10.67
C PHE A 117 0.04 10.58 11.51
N ILE A 118 0.84 9.75 12.20
CA ILE A 118 0.31 8.82 13.20
C ILE A 118 -0.14 9.65 14.40
N ILE A 119 -1.44 9.93 14.45
CA ILE A 119 -2.05 10.65 15.56
C ILE A 119 -2.64 9.62 16.51
N GLU A 120 -2.26 9.71 17.78
CA GLU A 120 -2.85 8.91 18.84
C GLU A 120 -4.37 9.07 18.84
N ARG A 121 -5.06 7.95 19.06
CA ARG A 121 -6.52 7.95 19.08
C ARG A 121 -6.98 8.77 20.28
N ALA A 122 -7.73 9.84 20.02
CA ALA A 122 -8.28 10.65 21.09
C ALA A 122 -9.14 9.79 22.02
N THR A 123 -9.06 10.03 23.33
CA THR A 123 -9.73 9.25 24.39
C THR A 123 -11.24 9.11 24.22
N VAL A 124 -11.87 10.00 23.46
CA VAL A 124 -13.31 9.90 23.10
C VAL A 124 -13.63 8.69 22.21
N PHE A 125 -12.62 8.07 21.61
CA PHE A 125 -12.78 6.94 20.70
C PHE A 125 -12.17 5.62 21.23
N GLU A 126 -11.67 5.60 22.47
CA GLU A 126 -11.23 4.37 23.16
C GLU A 126 -12.40 3.47 23.57
#